data_AF-A0A059EXR9-F1
#
_entry.id   AF-A0A059EXR9-F1
#
_cell.length_a   1.000
_cell.length_b   1.000
_cell.length_c   1.000
_cell.angle_alpha   90.00
_cell.angle_beta   90.00
_cell.angle_gamma   90.00
#
_symmetry.space_group_name_H-M   'P 1'
#
loop_
_entity.id
_entity.type
_entity.pdbx_description
1 polymer ?
#
loop_
_entity_poly.entity_id
_entity_poly.type
_entity_poly.pdbx_seq_one_letter_code
_entity_poly.pdbx_strand_id
1 'polypeptide(L)'
;MSFYLDKEIKIAKALIYRLKNQHKSTLMYKRLKFLVRMVKKNDKRVPICCENLYLASTANLALGHFVSLSVVILGVASRIWYLFHEKNEISEEEDEIDDIFNKKL
;
A
#
# COMPACT_ATOMS: atom_id res chain seq x y z
N MET A 1 13.42 -3.04 10.89
CA MET A 1 12.20 -3.02 10.03
C MET A 1 11.56 -4.39 10.14
N SER A 2 10.21 -4.52 10.13
CA SER A 2 9.58 -5.85 10.23
C SER A 2 9.94 -6.71 9.01
N PHE A 3 10.18 -8.02 9.21
CA PHE A 3 10.51 -8.97 8.14
C PHE A 3 9.49 -8.94 6.99
N TYR A 4 8.20 -8.80 7.32
CA TYR A 4 7.12 -8.71 6.33
C TYR A 4 7.17 -7.39 5.56
N LEU A 5 7.46 -6.28 6.23
CA LEU A 5 7.60 -4.99 5.58
C LEU A 5 8.81 -4.96 4.62
N ASP A 6 9.91 -5.63 4.99
CA ASP A 6 11.06 -5.78 4.11
C ASP A 6 10.74 -6.60 2.85
N LYS A 7 9.90 -7.63 2.95
CA LYS A 7 9.39 -8.37 1.78
C LYS A 7 8.56 -7.49 0.87
N GLU A 8 7.62 -6.72 1.41
CA GLU A 8 6.80 -5.79 0.62
C GLU A 8 7.66 -4.74 -0.09
N ILE A 9 8.70 -4.22 0.59
CA ILE A 9 9.63 -3.28 -0.03
C ILE A 9 10.48 -3.93 -1.12
N LYS A 10 10.79 -5.22 -1.04
CA LYS A 10 11.44 -5.95 -2.15
C LYS A 10 10.50 -6.05 -3.36
N ILE A 11 9.23 -6.39 -3.15
CA ILE A 11 8.21 -6.43 -4.21
C ILE A 11 8.07 -5.04 -4.86
N ALA A 12 7.92 -4.00 -4.05
CA ALA A 12 7.81 -2.62 -4.53
C ALA A 12 9.03 -2.19 -5.38
N LYS A 13 10.25 -2.57 -4.98
CA LYS A 13 11.46 -2.31 -5.78
C LYS A 13 11.48 -3.05 -7.11
N ALA A 14 11.03 -4.31 -7.13
CA ALA A 14 10.93 -5.09 -8.37
C ALA A 14 9.93 -4.45 -9.34
N LEU A 15 8.79 -3.97 -8.84
CA LEU A 15 7.82 -3.20 -9.62
C LEU A 15 8.44 -1.92 -10.17
N ILE A 16 9.13 -1.13 -9.34
CA ILE A 16 9.83 0.09 -9.79
C ILE A 16 10.81 -0.23 -10.92
N TYR A 17 11.60 -1.30 -10.80
CA TYR A 17 12.55 -1.71 -11.83
C TYR A 17 11.83 -2.03 -13.15
N ARG A 18 10.77 -2.85 -13.10
CA ARG A 18 9.95 -3.21 -14.28
C ARG A 18 9.32 -1.99 -14.95
N LEU A 19 8.85 -1.01 -14.15
CA LEU A 19 8.13 0.17 -14.64
C LEU A 19 9.03 1.30 -15.12
N LYS A 20 10.33 1.25 -14.84
CA LYS A 20 11.28 2.35 -15.08
C LYS A 20 11.30 2.83 -16.53
N ASN A 21 11.07 1.96 -17.51
CA ASN A 21 11.17 2.33 -18.92
C ASN A 21 9.82 2.72 -19.53
N GLN A 22 8.73 2.06 -19.14
CA GLN A 22 7.41 2.26 -19.73
C GLN A 22 6.57 3.32 -18.99
N HIS A 23 6.75 3.48 -17.68
CA HIS A 23 5.83 4.27 -16.85
C HIS A 23 6.53 5.31 -15.97
N LYS A 24 7.78 5.70 -16.28
CA LYS A 24 8.58 6.65 -15.46
C LYS A 24 7.91 8.00 -15.20
N SER A 25 7.10 8.47 -16.15
CA SER A 25 6.42 9.76 -16.09
C SER A 25 5.11 9.70 -15.29
N THR A 26 4.55 8.49 -15.11
CA THR A 26 3.25 8.30 -14.47
C THR A 26 3.27 8.69 -12.99
N LEU A 27 2.14 9.20 -12.52
CA LEU A 27 1.97 9.58 -11.11
C LEU A 27 2.12 8.36 -10.19
N MET A 28 1.54 7.23 -10.57
CA MET A 28 1.62 5.96 -9.84
C MET A 28 3.07 5.52 -9.62
N TYR A 29 3.91 5.51 -10.66
CA TYR A 29 5.33 5.19 -10.54
C TYR A 29 6.07 6.15 -9.59
N LYS A 30 5.83 7.46 -9.73
CA LYS A 30 6.46 8.48 -8.88
C LYS A 30 6.07 8.29 -7.41
N ARG A 31 4.80 8.01 -7.13
CA ARG A 31 4.26 7.74 -5.78
C ARG A 31 4.81 6.44 -5.19
N LEU A 32 4.89 5.36 -5.96
CA LEU A 32 5.49 4.09 -5.52
C LEU A 32 6.96 4.28 -5.13
N LYS A 33 7.73 4.98 -5.96
CA LYS A 33 9.13 5.30 -5.67
C LYS A 33 9.29 6.16 -4.43
N PHE A 34 8.38 7.12 -4.22
CA PHE A 34 8.37 7.97 -3.04
C PHE A 34 8.05 7.17 -1.77
N LEU A 35 7.02 6.32 -1.81
CA LEU A 35 6.64 5.44 -0.71
C LEU A 35 7.83 4.57 -0.25
N VAL A 36 8.51 3.89 -1.18
CA VAL A 36 9.68 3.05 -0.85
C VAL A 36 10.78 3.85 -0.15
N ARG A 37 10.97 5.13 -0.50
CA ARG A 37 11.95 5.99 0.18
C ARG A 37 11.49 6.37 1.59
N MET A 38 10.21 6.65 1.79
CA MET A 38 9.65 7.02 3.09
C MET A 38 9.66 5.84 4.06
N VAL A 39 9.27 4.64 3.60
CA VAL A 39 9.30 3.43 4.43
C VAL A 39 10.71 3.12 4.92
N LYS A 40 11.72 3.23 4.05
CA LYS A 40 13.13 3.07 4.43
C LYS A 40 13.60 4.06 5.50
N LYS A 41 13.04 5.26 5.50
CA LYS A 41 13.33 6.29 6.51
C LYS A 41 12.49 6.14 7.77
N ASN A 42 11.58 5.16 7.81
CA ASN A 42 10.56 5.01 8.86
C ASN A 42 9.82 6.33 9.12
N ASP A 43 9.50 7.06 8.04
CA ASP A 43 8.91 8.40 8.11
C ASP A 43 7.43 8.32 8.51
N LYS A 44 6.99 9.21 9.39
CA LYS A 44 5.58 9.29 9.83
C LYS A 44 4.58 9.54 8.69
N ARG A 45 5.04 9.97 7.52
CA ARG A 45 4.21 10.20 6.32
C ARG A 45 3.92 8.93 5.53
N VAL A 46 4.44 7.77 5.93
CA VAL A 46 4.20 6.49 5.23
C VAL A 46 2.70 6.20 5.03
N PRO A 47 1.81 6.35 6.03
CA PRO A 47 0.37 6.18 5.86
C PRO A 47 -0.20 7.00 4.70
N ILE A 48 0.07 8.31 4.72
CA ILE A 48 -0.37 9.26 3.69
C ILE A 48 0.20 8.88 2.31
N CYS A 49 1.44 8.37 2.26
CA CYS A 49 2.03 7.92 1.00
C CYS A 49 1.36 6.67 0.44
N CYS A 50 0.92 5.75 1.30
CA CYS A 50 0.21 4.54 0.91
C CYS A 50 -1.18 4.90 0.36
N GLU A 51 -1.93 5.74 1.06
CA GLU A 51 -3.25 6.23 0.62
C GLU A 51 -3.14 6.94 -0.74
N ASN A 52 -2.16 7.83 -0.88
CA ASN A 52 -1.90 8.52 -2.13
C ASN A 52 -1.58 7.55 -3.28
N LEU A 53 -0.83 6.47 -3.02
CA LEU A 53 -0.54 5.46 -4.02
C LEU A 53 -1.78 4.61 -4.35
N TYR A 54 -2.58 4.29 -3.34
CA TYR A 54 -3.84 3.57 -3.46
C TYR A 54 -4.79 4.32 -4.40
N LEU A 55 -5.06 5.60 -4.14
CA LEU A 55 -5.91 6.45 -4.97
C LEU A 55 -5.40 6.59 -6.41
N ALA A 56 -4.08 6.72 -6.59
CA ALA A 56 -3.49 6.79 -7.93
C ALA A 56 -3.64 5.47 -8.70
N SER A 57 -3.63 4.34 -7.99
CA SER A 57 -3.79 3.01 -8.59
C SER A 57 -5.25 2.73 -8.94
N THR A 58 -6.21 3.08 -8.07
CA THR A 58 -7.65 2.96 -8.37
C THR A 58 -8.09 3.85 -9.52
N ALA A 59 -7.56 5.08 -9.62
CA ALA A 59 -7.82 5.95 -10.76
C ALA A 59 -7.38 5.31 -12.09
N ASN A 60 -6.22 4.63 -12.11
CA ASN A 60 -5.78 3.90 -13.29
C ASN A 60 -6.63 2.67 -13.59
N LEU A 61 -7.19 2.00 -12.57
CA LEU A 61 -8.14 0.90 -12.77
C LEU A 61 -9.41 1.37 -13.48
N ALA A 62 -9.95 2.51 -13.08
CA ALA A 62 -11.14 3.09 -13.71
C ALA A 62 -10.95 3.42 -15.19
N LEU A 63 -9.72 3.76 -15.61
CA LEU A 63 -9.36 3.98 -17.01
C LEU A 63 -9.24 2.68 -17.82
N GLY A 64 -9.32 1.50 -17.19
CA GLY A 64 -9.26 0.20 -17.85
C GLY A 64 -7.87 -0.21 -18.39
N HIS A 65 -6.88 0.67 -18.29
CA HIS A 65 -5.52 0.39 -18.76
C HIS A 65 -4.65 -0.21 -17.65
N PHE A 66 -3.87 -1.25 -17.98
CA PHE A 66 -2.90 -1.87 -17.07
C PHE A 66 -3.52 -2.35 -15.74
N VAL A 67 -4.75 -2.88 -15.80
CA VAL A 67 -5.53 -3.29 -14.62
C VAL A 67 -4.73 -4.20 -13.69
N SER A 68 -4.10 -5.24 -14.24
CA SER A 68 -3.29 -6.19 -13.47
C SER A 68 -2.16 -5.51 -12.70
N LEU A 69 -1.48 -4.55 -13.31
CA LEU A 69 -0.42 -3.79 -12.67
C LEU A 69 -0.97 -2.90 -11.55
N SER A 70 -2.06 -2.19 -11.83
CA SER A 70 -2.70 -1.29 -10.87
C SER A 70 -3.22 -2.05 -9.65
N VAL A 71 -3.80 -3.24 -9.82
CA VAL A 71 -4.22 -4.12 -8.71
C VAL A 71 -3.02 -4.56 -7.86
N VAL A 72 -1.90 -4.93 -8.48
CA VAL A 72 -0.69 -5.34 -7.75
C VAL A 72 -0.12 -4.17 -6.93
N ILE A 73 -0.04 -2.98 -7.51
CA ILE A 73 0.47 -1.78 -6.81
C ILE A 73 -0.48 -1.37 -5.67
N LEU A 74 -1.78 -1.49 -5.89
CA LEU A 74 -2.81 -1.27 -4.88
C LEU A 74 -2.60 -2.22 -3.69
N GLY A 75 -2.43 -3.53 -3.95
CA GLY A 75 -2.14 -4.51 -2.90
C GLY A 75 -0.86 -4.22 -2.12
N VAL A 76 0.22 -3.79 -2.80
CA VAL A 76 1.46 -3.36 -2.14
C VAL A 76 1.22 -2.15 -1.24
N ALA A 77 0.46 -1.15 -1.70
CA ALA A 77 0.16 0.04 -0.92
C ALA A 77 -0.64 -0.31 0.34
N SER A 78 -1.70 -1.10 0.20
CA SER A 78 -2.55 -1.56 1.30
C SER A 78 -1.77 -2.37 2.32
N ARG A 79 -0.94 -3.31 1.85
CA ARG A 79 -0.17 -4.18 2.74
C ARG A 79 0.94 -3.43 3.49
N ILE A 80 1.61 -2.49 2.83
CA ILE A 80 2.59 -1.62 3.52
C ILE A 80 1.88 -0.76 4.57
N TRP A 81 0.71 -0.20 4.26
CA TRP A 81 -0.08 0.58 5.22
C TRP A 81 -0.43 -0.25 6.45
N TYR A 82 -0.98 -1.46 6.25
CA TYR A 82 -1.33 -2.39 7.33
C TYR A 82 -0.13 -2.71 8.21
N LEU A 83 0.96 -3.21 7.61
CA LEU A 83 2.17 -3.60 8.35
C LEU A 83 2.84 -2.41 9.07
N PHE A 84 2.67 -1.19 8.54
CA PHE A 84 3.17 0.01 9.18
C PHE A 84 2.31 0.41 10.38
N HIS A 85 0.99 0.21 10.34
CA HIS A 85 0.09 0.48 11.46
C HIS A 85 0.15 -0.60 12.54
N GLU A 86 0.21 -1.87 12.16
CA GLU A 86 0.40 -3.00 13.09
C GLU A 86 1.64 -2.79 13.97
N LYS A 87 2.71 -2.25 13.38
CA LYS A 87 3.95 -1.93 14.11
C LYS A 87 3.85 -0.69 15.01
N ASN A 88 2.83 0.16 14.81
CA ASN A 88 2.63 1.41 15.53
C ASN A 88 1.47 1.36 16.53
N GLU A 89 0.98 0.16 16.88
CA GLU A 89 -0.11 -0.05 17.85
C GLU A 89 -1.38 0.73 17.46
N ILE A 90 -2.15 0.21 16.49
CA ILE A 90 -3.60 0.41 16.54
C ILE A 90 -4.08 -0.45 17.70
N SER A 91 -4.45 0.20 18.82
CA SER A 91 -5.42 -0.37 19.74
C SER A 91 -6.66 -0.64 18.92
N GLU A 92 -6.95 -1.91 18.67
CA GLU A 92 -8.21 -2.30 18.06
C GLU A 92 -9.34 -1.77 18.94
N GLU A 93 -10.11 -0.81 18.43
CA GLU A 93 -11.56 -0.88 18.62
C GLU A 93 -12.01 -2.09 17.77
N GLU A 94 -11.70 -3.29 18.28
CA GLU A 94 -12.53 -4.48 18.06
C GLU A 94 -13.92 -4.07 18.53
N ASP A 95 -14.93 -4.13 17.65
CA ASP A 95 -16.36 -4.42 17.97
C ASP A 95 -17.33 -3.93 16.88
N GLU A 96 -17.14 -4.30 15.61
CA GLU A 96 -18.29 -4.31 14.66
C GLU A 96 -18.66 -5.72 14.21
N ILE A 97 -17.70 -6.65 14.12
CA ILE A 97 -18.00 -8.02 13.70
C ILE A 97 -18.48 -8.87 14.88
N ASP A 98 -17.91 -8.70 16.08
CA ASP A 98 -18.31 -9.48 17.25
C ASP A 98 -19.70 -9.10 17.78
N ASP A 99 -20.15 -7.86 17.57
CA ASP A 99 -21.51 -7.40 17.91
C ASP A 99 -22.60 -8.01 17.00
N ILE A 100 -22.25 -8.37 15.76
CA ILE A 100 -23.18 -9.00 14.80
C ILE A 100 -23.46 -10.46 15.18
N PHE A 101 -22.48 -11.17 15.75
CA PHE A 101 -22.59 -12.60 16.06
C PHE A 101 -22.83 -12.90 17.55
N ASN A 102 -22.67 -11.94 18.47
CA ASN A 102 -22.94 -12.10 19.90
C ASN A 102 -24.36 -11.76 20.35
N LYS A 103 -25.26 -11.33 19.47
CA LYS A 103 -26.70 -11.33 19.78
C LYS A 103 -27.24 -12.77 19.73
N LYS A 104 -27.07 -13.48 20.83
CA LYS A 104 -27.92 -14.62 21.18
C LYS A 104 -29.37 -14.14 21.27
N LEU A 105 -30.16 -14.49 20.26
CA LEU A 105 -31.62 -14.64 20.37
C LEU A 105 -31.92 -15.91 21.17
#